data_AF-A0A0B6YRI6-F1
#
_entry.id   AF-A0A0B6YRI6-F1
#
_cell.length_a   1.000
_cell.length_b   1.000
_cell.length_c   1.000
_cell.angle_alpha   90.00
_cell.angle_beta   90.00
_cell.angle_gamma   90.00
#
_symmetry.space_group_name_H-M   'P 1'
#
loop_
_entity.id
_entity.type
_entity.pdbx_description
1 polymer ?
#
loop_
_entity_poly.entity_id
_entity_poly.type
_entity_poly.pdbx_seq_one_letter_code
_entity_poly.pdbx_strand_id
1 'polypeptide(L)'
;TTRNCVPMLVSMDPAYGPMVGGTLVTIRGNFLGNTTHNLSIFFNDLQQDLISVSDTVVVFRTVSDNTSSQQTPQLKLHWNAINSTLNTQATFSYMVNPILNASRA
;
A
#
# COMPACT_ATOMS: atom_id res chain seq x y z
N THR A 1 -7.09 -31.92 9.86
CA THR A 1 -7.75 -30.60 9.71
C THR A 1 -6.80 -29.69 8.96
N THR A 2 -7.17 -29.25 7.75
CA THR A 2 -6.36 -28.28 6.99
C THR A 2 -6.56 -26.89 7.59
N ARG A 3 -5.47 -26.25 8.06
CA ARG A 3 -5.54 -24.86 8.52
C ARG A 3 -5.83 -23.96 7.31
N ASN A 4 -6.88 -23.15 7.43
CA ASN A 4 -7.29 -22.19 6.40
C ASN A 4 -6.43 -20.92 6.53
N CYS A 5 -5.31 -20.87 5.81
CA CYS A 5 -4.37 -19.74 5.81
C CYS A 5 -4.64 -18.81 4.61
N VAL A 6 -5.80 -18.17 4.60
CA VAL A 6 -6.19 -17.22 3.53
C VAL A 6 -5.76 -15.82 3.93
N PRO A 7 -4.99 -15.09 3.09
CA PRO A 7 -4.57 -13.73 3.39
C PRO A 7 -5.76 -12.80 3.63
N MET A 8 -5.68 -12.01 4.70
CA MET A 8 -6.73 -11.08 5.09
C MET A 8 -6.14 -9.71 5.43
N LEU A 9 -6.68 -8.66 4.82
CA LEU A 9 -6.44 -7.28 5.21
C LEU A 9 -7.32 -6.91 6.40
N VAL A 10 -6.74 -6.32 7.44
CA VAL A 10 -7.47 -5.78 8.61
C VAL A 10 -7.50 -4.26 8.58
N SER A 11 -6.36 -3.60 8.33
CA SER A 11 -6.30 -2.14 8.28
C SER A 11 -5.13 -1.63 7.43
N MET A 12 -5.22 -0.37 6.99
CA MET A 12 -4.17 0.36 6.29
C MET A 12 -4.07 1.78 6.85
N ASP A 13 -2.87 2.23 7.18
CA ASP A 13 -2.61 3.57 7.73
C ASP A 13 -1.21 4.10 7.34
N PRO A 14 -1.07 5.38 6.94
CA PRO A 14 -2.15 6.31 6.62
C PRO A 14 -2.87 5.92 5.32
N ALA A 15 -4.12 6.36 5.19
CA ALA A 15 -4.93 6.19 3.97
C ALA A 15 -4.76 7.37 2.98
N TYR A 16 -3.72 8.18 3.14
CA TYR A 16 -3.48 9.37 2.32
C TYR A 16 -2.03 9.84 2.34
N GLY A 17 -1.66 10.66 1.34
CA GLY A 17 -0.32 11.25 1.24
C GLY A 17 -0.13 12.10 -0.01
N PRO A 18 1.01 12.81 -0.15
CA PRO A 18 1.27 13.69 -1.28
C PRO A 18 1.42 12.94 -2.62
N MET A 19 1.04 13.59 -3.72
CA MET A 19 1.17 13.07 -5.10
C MET A 19 2.59 12.72 -5.51
N VAL A 20 3.61 13.37 -4.93
CA VAL A 20 5.02 12.97 -5.15
C VAL A 20 5.38 11.59 -4.58
N GLY A 21 4.48 10.98 -3.81
CA GLY A 21 4.73 9.72 -3.12
C GLY A 21 5.58 9.90 -1.85
N GLY A 22 6.30 8.86 -1.47
CA GLY A 22 7.17 8.84 -0.29
C GLY A 22 6.46 8.56 1.04
N THR A 23 5.15 8.35 1.03
CA THR A 23 4.40 8.05 2.26
C THR A 23 4.66 6.62 2.69
N LEU A 24 5.10 6.41 3.93
CA LEU A 24 5.20 5.07 4.51
C LEU A 24 3.82 4.62 4.96
N VAL A 25 3.30 3.58 4.32
CA VAL A 25 2.00 3.00 4.61
C VAL A 25 2.19 1.65 5.27
N THR A 26 1.49 1.45 6.38
CA THR A 26 1.46 0.21 7.15
C THR A 26 0.13 -0.50 6.94
N ILE A 27 0.20 -1.72 6.42
CA ILE A 27 -0.90 -2.66 6.34
C ILE A 27 -0.81 -3.62 7.51
N ARG A 28 -1.94 -3.88 8.17
CA ARG A 28 -2.10 -4.94 9.17
C ARG A 28 -3.08 -5.99 8.66
N GLY A 29 -2.82 -7.26 8.98
CA GLY A 29 -3.61 -8.37 8.48
C GLY A 29 -3.24 -9.71 9.12
N ASN A 30 -3.64 -10.79 8.45
CA ASN A 30 -3.28 -12.16 8.80
C ASN A 30 -2.82 -12.91 7.53
N PHE A 31 -1.88 -13.85 7.69
CA PHE A 31 -1.38 -14.69 6.60
C PHE A 31 -0.85 -13.89 5.39
N LEU A 32 -0.24 -12.73 5.65
CA LEU A 32 0.29 -11.85 4.60
C LEU A 32 1.59 -12.36 3.97
N GLY A 33 2.16 -13.44 4.52
CA GLY A 33 3.44 -14.00 4.10
C GLY A 33 4.61 -13.41 4.89
N ASN A 34 5.83 -13.89 4.66
CA ASN A 34 7.01 -13.53 5.45
C ASN A 34 8.21 -13.09 4.60
N THR A 35 8.05 -13.03 3.27
CA THR A 35 9.15 -12.82 2.33
C THR A 35 8.77 -11.70 1.36
N THR A 36 9.59 -10.65 1.32
CA THR A 36 9.36 -9.45 0.50
C THR A 36 9.33 -9.75 -1.01
N HIS A 37 10.19 -10.63 -1.51
CA HIS A 37 10.26 -10.98 -2.94
C HIS A 37 8.99 -11.70 -3.45
N ASN A 38 8.16 -12.21 -2.54
CA ASN A 38 6.95 -12.95 -2.88
C ASN A 38 5.70 -12.07 -2.89
N LEU A 39 5.77 -10.81 -2.48
CA LEU A 39 4.63 -9.92 -2.39
C LEU A 39 4.88 -8.66 -3.23
N SER A 40 3.90 -8.31 -4.05
CA SER A 40 3.86 -7.05 -4.79
C SER A 40 2.64 -6.26 -4.34
N ILE A 41 2.84 -4.98 -4.05
CA ILE A 41 1.79 -4.05 -3.60
C ILE A 41 1.47 -3.10 -4.73
N PHE A 42 0.18 -2.86 -4.97
CA PHE A 42 -0.28 -1.92 -5.98
C PHE A 42 -1.34 -0.99 -5.41
N PHE A 43 -1.33 0.23 -5.91
CA PHE A 43 -2.48 1.10 -5.93
C PHE A 43 -3.02 1.13 -7.36
N ASN A 44 -4.22 0.57 -7.57
CA ASN A 44 -4.71 0.16 -8.88
C ASN A 44 -3.68 -0.71 -9.62
N ASP A 45 -3.03 -0.15 -10.64
CA ASP A 45 -2.00 -0.81 -11.45
C ASP A 45 -0.58 -0.26 -11.20
N LEU A 46 -0.47 0.78 -10.37
CA LEU A 46 0.81 1.39 -10.03
C LEU A 46 1.46 0.60 -8.88
N GLN A 47 2.56 -0.07 -9.18
CA GLN A 47 3.32 -0.83 -8.20
C GLN A 47 4.00 0.11 -7.20
N GLN A 48 3.91 -0.22 -5.92
CA GLN A 48 4.49 0.54 -4.81
C GLN A 48 5.81 -0.08 -4.34
N ASP A 49 6.61 0.71 -3.62
CA ASP A 49 7.92 0.27 -3.14
C ASP A 49 7.78 -0.52 -1.84
N LEU A 50 7.86 -1.85 -1.92
CA LEU A 50 7.75 -2.71 -0.74
C LEU A 50 9.00 -2.59 0.16
N ILE A 51 8.80 -2.34 1.46
CA ILE A 51 9.87 -2.15 2.43
C ILE A 51 10.05 -3.38 3.31
N SER A 52 8.97 -3.89 3.90
CA SER A 52 9.02 -5.06 4.78
C SER A 52 7.72 -5.85 4.76
N VAL A 53 7.84 -7.16 5.04
CA VAL A 53 6.72 -8.11 5.09
C VAL A 53 6.91 -9.02 6.30
N SER A 54 5.83 -9.23 7.01
CA SER A 54 5.66 -10.25 8.04
C SER A 54 4.24 -10.79 7.95
N ASP A 55 3.96 -11.88 8.67
CA ASP A 55 2.66 -12.57 8.56
C ASP A 55 1.47 -11.67 8.89
N THR A 56 1.69 -10.63 9.70
CA THR A 56 0.64 -9.72 10.20
C THR A 56 0.83 -8.27 9.83
N VAL A 57 2.01 -7.87 9.35
CA VAL A 57 2.34 -6.46 9.03
C VAL A 57 3.13 -6.37 7.73
N VAL A 58 2.70 -5.47 6.85
CA VAL A 58 3.42 -5.08 5.63
C VAL A 58 3.65 -3.58 5.66
N VAL A 59 4.86 -3.15 5.36
CA VAL A 59 5.19 -1.72 5.20
C VAL A 59 5.67 -1.49 3.78
N PHE A 60 5.11 -0.48 3.13
CA PHE A 60 5.52 -0.05 1.80
C PHE A 60 5.59 1.47 1.74
N ARG A 61 6.31 1.98 0.74
CA ARG A 61 6.41 3.39 0.44
C ARG A 61 5.63 3.68 -0.83
N THR A 62 4.82 4.74 -0.79
CA THR A 62 4.07 5.15 -1.97
C THR A 62 4.99 5.69 -3.05
N VAL A 63 4.71 5.36 -4.31
CA VAL A 63 5.38 5.98 -5.45
C VAL A 63 4.61 7.20 -5.93
N SER A 64 5.25 8.04 -6.74
CA SER A 64 4.64 9.25 -7.28
C SER A 64 3.49 8.92 -8.21
N ASP A 65 2.36 9.60 -8.03
CA ASP A 65 1.22 9.52 -8.92
C ASP A 65 0.76 10.93 -9.30
N ASN A 66 1.22 11.38 -10.47
CA ASN A 66 0.88 12.70 -11.00
C ASN A 66 -0.51 12.75 -11.65
N THR A 67 -1.21 11.62 -11.73
CA THR A 67 -2.52 11.50 -12.37
C THR A 67 -3.69 11.50 -11.37
N SER A 68 -3.40 11.34 -10.08
CA SER A 68 -4.40 11.02 -9.04
C SER A 68 -4.86 12.17 -8.15
N SER A 69 -4.73 13.45 -8.54
CA SER A 69 -5.31 14.56 -7.74
C SER A 69 -6.84 14.45 -7.55
N GLN A 70 -7.49 13.57 -8.32
CA GLN A 70 -8.93 13.27 -8.26
C GLN A 70 -9.24 11.77 -8.12
N GLN A 71 -8.25 10.89 -7.94
CA GLN A 71 -8.46 9.45 -7.84
C GLN A 71 -8.11 8.91 -6.45
N THR A 72 -8.95 8.01 -5.95
CA THR A 72 -8.71 7.22 -4.74
C THR A 72 -8.38 5.78 -5.15
N PRO A 73 -7.14 5.46 -5.54
CA PRO A 73 -6.78 4.12 -5.98
C PRO A 73 -7.02 3.07 -4.90
N GLN A 74 -7.41 1.88 -5.34
CA GLN A 74 -7.61 0.72 -4.47
C GLN A 74 -6.31 -0.03 -4.22
N LEU A 75 -6.13 -0.50 -2.99
CA LEU A 75 -5.03 -1.36 -2.62
C LEU A 75 -5.25 -2.79 -3.16
N LYS A 76 -4.24 -3.30 -3.87
CA LYS A 76 -4.15 -4.67 -4.38
C LYS A 76 -2.85 -5.31 -3.91
N LEU A 77 -2.95 -6.54 -3.40
CA LEU A 77 -1.81 -7.37 -3.01
C LEU A 77 -1.70 -8.53 -4.00
N HIS A 78 -0.50 -8.83 -4.48
CA HIS A 78 -0.25 -9.97 -5.34
C HIS A 78 0.89 -10.83 -4.78
N TRP A 79 0.62 -12.10 -4.51
CA TRP A 79 1.60 -13.07 -4.05
C TRP A 79 2.18 -13.85 -5.24
N ASN A 80 3.41 -13.52 -5.63
CA ASN A 80 4.10 -14.05 -6.81
C ASN A 80 4.24 -15.58 -6.75
N ALA A 81 4.62 -16.13 -5.59
CA ALA A 81 4.91 -17.56 -5.42
C ALA A 81 3.69 -18.48 -5.65
N ILE A 82 2.49 -17.97 -5.42
CA ILE A 82 1.23 -18.70 -5.59
C ILE A 82 0.34 -18.11 -6.69
N ASN A 83 0.83 -17.12 -7.42
CA ASN A 83 0.10 -16.37 -8.45
C ASN A 83 -1.33 -15.99 -8.01
N SER A 84 -1.45 -15.44 -6.80
CA SER A 84 -2.74 -15.10 -6.20
C SER A 84 -2.84 -13.61 -5.91
N THR A 85 -4.03 -13.04 -6.07
CA THR A 85 -4.27 -11.62 -5.89
C THR A 85 -5.40 -11.40 -4.90
N LEU A 86 -5.19 -10.50 -3.94
CA LEU A 86 -6.23 -9.96 -3.08
C LEU A 86 -6.54 -8.53 -3.52
N ASN A 87 -7.74 -8.34 -4.07
CA ASN A 87 -8.31 -7.02 -4.30
C ASN A 87 -9.02 -6.59 -3.01
N THR A 88 -8.66 -5.42 -2.48
CA THR A 88 -9.19 -4.92 -1.22
C THR A 88 -10.14 -3.75 -1.46
N GLN A 89 -10.96 -3.42 -0.46
CA GLN A 89 -11.76 -2.19 -0.49
C GLN A 89 -10.99 -0.99 0.07
N ALA A 90 -9.77 -1.18 0.58
CA ALA A 90 -8.97 -0.10 1.12
C ALA A 90 -8.49 0.81 -0.02
N THR A 91 -8.61 2.12 0.18
CA THR A 91 -8.22 3.13 -0.79
C THR A 91 -7.19 4.09 -0.20
N PHE A 92 -6.39 4.69 -1.07
CA PHE A 92 -5.43 5.73 -0.69
C PHE A 92 -5.80 7.03 -1.39
N SER A 93 -5.74 8.15 -0.67
CA SER A 93 -6.04 9.48 -1.22
C SER A 93 -4.74 10.23 -1.50
N TYR A 94 -4.41 10.40 -2.78
CA TYR A 94 -3.30 11.27 -3.19
C TYR A 94 -3.72 12.74 -3.11
N MET A 95 -3.01 13.53 -2.32
CA MET A 95 -3.27 14.95 -2.13
C MET A 95 -2.25 15.80 -2.87
N VAL A 96 -2.68 17.01 -3.26
CA VAL A 96 -1.78 18.03 -3.79
C VAL A 96 -0.59 18.21 -2.86
N ASN A 97 0.60 18.31 -3.45
CA ASN A 97 1.84 18.43 -2.68
C ASN A 97 1.81 19.67 -1.78
N PRO A 98 2.31 19.58 -0.54
CA PRO A 98 2.39 20.73 0.34
C PRO A 98 3.34 21.79 -0.23
N ILE A 99 2.92 23.05 -0.18
CA ILE A 99 3.74 24.19 -0.58
C ILE A 99 4.30 24.85 0.68
N LEU A 100 5.63 24.95 0.76
CA LEU A 100 6.29 25.69 1.83
C LEU A 100 6.25 27.19 1.50
N ASN A 101 5.38 27.91 2.19
CA ASN A 101 5.38 29.37 2.14
C ASN A 101 6.27 29.90 3.27
N ALA A 102 7.33 30.64 2.92
CA ALA A 102 8.10 31.37 3.92
C ALA A 102 7.23 32.48 4.51
N SER A 103 6.98 32.47 5.82
CA SER A 103 6.43 33.65 6.50
C SER A 103 7.52 34.73 6.53
N ARG A 104 7.23 35.93 6.01
CA ARG A 104 8.08 37.09 6.28
C ARG A 104 8.13 37.30 7.80
N ALA A 105 9.34 37.24 8.36
CA ALA A 105 9.62 37.68 9.73
C ALA A 105 9.64 39.20 9.79
#